data_AF-A0A358KGW2-F1
#
_entry.id   AF-A0A358KGW2-F1
#
_cell.length_a   1.000
_cell.length_b   1.000
_cell.length_c   1.000
_cell.angle_alpha   90.00
_cell.angle_beta   90.00
_cell.angle_gamma   90.00
#
_symmetry.space_group_name_H-M   'P 1'
#
loop_
_entity.id
_entity.type
_entity.pdbx_description
1 polymer ?
#
loop_
_entity_poly.entity_id
_entity_poly.type
_entity_poly.pdbx_seq_one_letter_code
_entity_poly.pdbx_strand_id
1 'polypeptide(L)' 'MRLFFLLLLSCVVAFADRPNVVLVMADDQGWGQTGYYNHPVLKTPHLDAMAKAGLRFDRFYA' A
#
# COMPACT_ATOMS: atom_id res chain seq x y z
N MET A 1 3.26 44.34 10.64
CA MET A 1 2.70 44.13 9.28
C MET A 1 3.29 42.91 8.55
N ARG A 2 4.60 42.59 8.70
CA ARG A 2 5.21 41.36 8.14
C ARG A 2 4.74 40.04 8.80
N LEU A 3 4.45 40.07 10.10
CA LEU A 3 4.10 38.86 10.87
C LEU A 3 2.67 38.35 10.59
N PHE A 4 1.75 39.24 10.23
CA PHE A 4 0.36 38.88 9.93
C PHE A 4 0.22 38.19 8.55
N PHE A 5 1.11 38.54 7.61
CA PHE A 5 1.17 37.93 6.28
C PHE A 5 1.73 36.49 6.32
N LEU A 6 2.59 36.18 7.29
CA LEU A 6 3.13 34.83 7.47
C LEU A 6 2.09 33.82 8.00
N LEU A 7 1.09 34.29 8.76
CA LEU A 7 0.07 33.41 9.36
C LEU A 7 -0.94 32.90 8.31
N LEU A 8 -1.27 33.74 7.32
CA LEU A 8 -2.23 33.40 6.26
C LEU A 8 -1.72 32.33 5.27
N LEU A 9 -0.40 32.18 5.13
CA LEU A 9 0.18 31.18 4.22
C LEU A 9 0.15 29.74 4.78
N SER A 10 -0.10 29.59 6.09
CA SER A 10 -0.11 28.26 6.74
C SER A 10 -1.42 27.49 6.56
N CYS A 11 -2.49 28.14 6.09
CA CYS A 11 -3.84 27.57 6.03
C CYS A 11 -4.26 27.11 4.62
N VAL A 12 -3.30 26.84 3.73
CA VAL A 12 -3.60 26.05 2.52
C VAL A 12 -3.50 24.58 2.93
N VAL A 13 -4.56 24.09 3.57
CA VAL A 13 -4.76 22.63 3.72
C VAL A 13 -4.99 22.10 2.32
N ALA A 14 -3.98 21.41 1.78
CA ALA A 14 -4.13 20.64 0.57
C ALA A 14 -5.21 19.58 0.81
N PHE A 15 -6.35 19.73 0.14
CA PHE A 15 -7.42 18.75 0.13
C PHE A 15 -6.88 17.55 -0.66
N ALA A 16 -6.31 16.56 0.04
CA ALA A 16 -5.82 15.36 -0.62
C ALA A 16 -7.02 14.64 -1.25
N ASP A 17 -6.91 14.31 -2.54
CA ASP A 17 -7.93 13.52 -3.22
C ASP A 17 -8.21 12.24 -2.45
N ARG A 18 -9.49 11.89 -2.30
CA ARG A 18 -9.88 10.68 -1.59
C ARG A 18 -9.31 9.47 -2.32
N PRO A 19 -8.46 8.64 -1.69
CA PRO A 19 -7.88 7.49 -2.37
C PRO A 19 -8.96 6.44 -2.66
N ASN A 20 -8.83 5.75 -3.79
CA ASN A 20 -9.62 4.55 -4.04
C ASN A 20 -9.02 3.39 -3.24
N VAL A 21 -9.87 2.64 -2.54
CA VAL A 21 -9.45 1.46 -1.77
C VAL A 21 -9.99 0.22 -2.47
N VAL A 22 -9.09 -0.66 -2.90
CA VAL A 22 -9.43 -1.93 -3.54
C VAL A 22 -9.01 -3.06 -2.61
N LEU A 23 -9.97 -3.85 -2.12
CA LEU A 23 -9.73 -5.06 -1.36
C LEU A 23 -9.73 -6.26 -2.32
N VAL A 24 -8.60 -6.94 -2.42
CA VAL A 24 -8.46 -8.16 -3.22
C VAL A 24 -8.24 -9.33 -2.25
N MET A 25 -9.14 -10.31 -2.29
CA MET A 25 -9.09 -11.51 -1.45
C MET A 25 -9.14 -12.74 -2.36
N ALA A 26 -8.17 -13.65 -2.17
CA ALA A 26 -8.15 -14.93 -2.84
C ALA A 26 -8.82 -15.98 -1.96
N ASP A 27 -9.49 -16.94 -2.58
CA ASP A 27 -10.09 -18.09 -1.92
C ASP A 27 -9.04 -19.21 -1.74
N ASP A 28 -8.99 -19.82 -0.57
CA ASP A 28 -8.11 -20.94 -0.21
C ASP A 28 -6.61 -20.78 -0.56
N GLN A 29 -6.10 -19.55 -0.71
CA GLN A 29 -4.69 -19.33 -1.02
C GLN A 29 -3.81 -19.68 0.18
N GLY A 30 -2.95 -20.70 -0.01
CA GLY A 30 -1.99 -21.12 1.00
C GLY A 30 -0.88 -20.09 1.22
N TRP A 31 -0.36 -20.05 2.45
CA TRP A 31 0.66 -19.08 2.89
C TRP A 31 1.85 -18.95 1.93
N GLY A 32 2.44 -20.08 1.50
CA GLY A 32 3.61 -20.09 0.62
C GLY A 32 3.31 -20.03 -0.89
N GLN A 33 2.05 -19.87 -1.29
CA GLN A 33 1.63 -19.97 -2.71
C GLN A 33 1.78 -18.66 -3.49
N THR A 34 2.93 -17.99 -3.36
CA THR A 34 3.29 -16.79 -4.14
C THR A 34 4.79 -16.74 -4.44
N GLY A 35 5.14 -16.02 -5.51
CA GLY A 35 6.53 -15.77 -5.91
C GLY A 35 7.32 -15.03 -4.84
N TYR A 36 6.73 -14.03 -4.16
CA TYR A 36 7.38 -13.32 -3.05
C TYR A 36 7.65 -14.20 -1.80
N TYR A 37 7.10 -15.42 -1.74
CA TYR A 37 7.48 -16.46 -0.77
C TYR A 37 8.48 -17.49 -1.33
N ASN A 38 9.11 -17.20 -2.47
CA ASN A 38 10.05 -18.08 -3.17
C ASN A 38 9.44 -19.42 -3.60
N HIS A 39 8.17 -19.43 -3.99
CA HIS A 39 7.54 -20.65 -4.48
C HIS A 39 8.29 -21.18 -5.73
N PRO A 40 8.63 -22.48 -5.81
CA PRO A 40 9.55 -23.00 -6.83
C PRO A 40 9.01 -23.00 -8.27
N VAL A 41 7.67 -23.01 -8.43
CA VAL A 41 7.00 -23.13 -9.75
C VAL A 41 6.06 -21.96 -10.07
N LEU A 42 5.14 -21.63 -9.15
CA LEU A 42 4.18 -20.54 -9.31
C LEU A 42 4.87 -19.18 -9.55
N LYS A 43 4.39 -18.46 -10.56
CA LYS A 43 4.83 -17.10 -10.89
C LYS A 43 3.68 -16.14 -10.63
N THR A 44 3.88 -15.19 -9.72
CA THR A 44 2.87 -14.18 -9.37
C THR A 44 3.41 -12.76 -9.53
N PRO A 45 3.90 -12.38 -10.73
CA PRO A 45 4.71 -11.17 -10.91
C PRO A 45 4.02 -9.88 -10.47
N HIS A 46 2.69 -9.79 -10.58
CA HIS A 46 1.93 -8.65 -10.10
C HIS A 46 1.84 -8.59 -8.57
N LEU A 47 1.64 -9.73 -7.91
CA LEU A 47 1.67 -9.80 -6.45
C LEU A 47 3.08 -9.53 -5.92
N ASP A 48 4.10 -10.01 -6.62
CA ASP A 48 5.51 -9.80 -6.26
C ASP A 48 5.89 -8.31 -6.38
N ALA A 49 5.42 -7.64 -7.43
CA ALA A 49 5.59 -6.19 -7.59
C ALA A 49 4.87 -5.41 -6.48
N MET A 50 3.65 -5.81 -6.09
CA MET A 50 2.94 -5.17 -4.98
C MET A 50 3.65 -5.36 -3.64
N ALA A 51 4.16 -6.57 -3.37
CA ALA A 51 4.94 -6.84 -2.15
C ALA A 51 6.24 -6.01 -2.09
N LYS A 52 6.88 -5.75 -3.23
CA LYS A 52 8.09 -4.91 -3.31
C LYS A 52 7.79 -3.40 -3.21
N ALA A 53 6.66 -2.95 -3.75
CA ALA A 53 6.29 -1.53 -3.79
C ALA A 53 5.59 -1.06 -2.51
N GLY A 54 5.09 -1.99 -1.68
CA GLY A 54 4.32 -1.68 -0.48
C GLY A 54 4.85 -2.37 0.77
N LEU A 55 3.92 -2.60 1.70
CA LEU A 55 4.17 -3.36 2.93
C LEU A 55 3.64 -4.79 2.75
N ARG A 56 4.44 -5.76 3.18
CA ARG A 56 4.06 -7.18 3.26
C ARG A 56 4.06 -7.60 4.72
N PHE A 57 3.02 -8.33 5.13
CA PHE A 57 2.95 -8.91 6.46
C PHE A 57 3.41 -10.37 6.44
N ASP A 58 4.48 -10.66 7.17
CA ASP A 58 5.06 -12.01 7.27
C ASP A 58 4.37 -12.86 8.35
N ARG A 59 3.42 -12.27 9.08
CA ARG A 59 2.55 -12.96 10.04
C ARG A 59 1.19 -12.28 10.05
N PHE A 60 0.32 -12.65 9.11
CA PHE A 60 -1.05 -12.18 9.00
C PHE A 60 -1.99 -13.36 9.27
N TYR A 61 -2.67 -13.35 10.41
CA TYR A 61 -3.58 -14.41 10.84
C TYR A 61 -5.02 -14.06 10.47
N ALA A 62 -5.77 -15.05 10.02
CA ALA A 62 -7.21 -14.93 9.76
C ALA A 62 -8.03 -15.05 11.05
#